data_AF-A0A0F9V357-F1
#
_entry.id   AF-A0A0F9V357-F1
#
_cell.length_a   1.000
_cell.length_b   1.000
_cell.length_c   1.000
_cell.angle_alpha   90.00
_cell.angle_beta   90.00
_cell.angle_gamma   90.00
#
_symmetry.space_group_name_H-M   'P 1'
#
loop_
_entity.id
_entity.type
_entity.pdbx_description
1 polymer ?
#
loop_
_entity_poly.entity_id
_entity_poly.type
_entity_poly.pdbx_seq_one_letter_code
_entity_poly.pdbx_strand_id
1 'polypeptide(L)'
;MDMDLLDALINALGAEHVVAPDDPRYYAFTFGDATMYRSRPDVVVFPGSADQVATVIKAARTHKSFVVPAGGLTGLSGGAVCQGGIQLNLSRMNKVLGIDTIAKTVVAEPGVSCAKVNEQLAAVGMIMPVAPASHLISTLGANIAECAGGTWGMSKGNFKNYLLTLQVVDGQGRIFDTAKPFPKQSTGPDLTALFLGSEGTMGVITQITLKCEFLPEDVWTIRACFEDESVLQTIHEGLAERHIELHSFEYMDGRMMEALGKPRAMLLLLQTAGHPAAAKDAADKTIELLKALGPVELKYTNDKDETDELYTERRSALGALAKADPNKPVIVQFDPVLPIRHFAEGAAKMRELAEAADLEIILYGHAGDGNLHPSFIVPDNIEQKRKARDVIRKFDEWIEANGGVFSGEHAVGFFLGRNMEDIRGTGEYLQGIKKTFDPDGVLNPGKIVDIDEPSLEQAPVDPKYREIAEIITLCAKCHLCKLDSPRFLEQPREYNTIRGRISMIDAACRGMVPFADIKPFAEEMRPWVGEMNCPAFIKDRMADLIDKTLAAD
;
A
#
# COMPACT_ATOMS: atom_id res chain seq x y z
N MET A 1 7.81 -15.37 -24.04
CA MET A 1 7.90 -16.44 -23.04
C MET A 1 8.29 -17.74 -23.71
N ASP A 2 9.11 -18.55 -23.02
CA ASP A 2 9.38 -19.95 -23.38
C ASP A 2 8.11 -20.80 -23.27
N MET A 3 7.72 -21.50 -24.34
CA MET A 3 6.49 -22.31 -24.36
C MET A 3 6.56 -23.47 -23.36
N ASP A 4 7.76 -24.03 -23.16
CA ASP A 4 7.95 -25.14 -22.22
C ASP A 4 7.71 -24.67 -20.77
N LEU A 5 8.06 -23.41 -20.45
CA LEU A 5 7.76 -22.80 -19.15
C LEU A 5 6.25 -22.63 -18.95
N LEU A 6 5.54 -22.14 -19.97
CA LEU A 6 4.08 -21.97 -19.89
C LEU A 6 3.38 -23.31 -19.62
N ASP A 7 3.76 -24.35 -20.36
CA ASP A 7 3.20 -25.69 -20.18
C ASP A 7 3.51 -26.24 -18.78
N ALA A 8 4.73 -26.02 -18.27
CA ALA A 8 5.09 -26.39 -16.91
C ALA A 8 4.21 -25.69 -15.86
N LEU A 9 3.94 -24.40 -16.03
CA LEU A 9 3.08 -23.62 -15.13
C LEU A 9 1.61 -24.08 -15.19
N ILE A 10 1.09 -24.34 -16.40
CA ILE A 10 -0.27 -24.86 -16.59
C ILE A 10 -0.42 -26.24 -15.92
N ASN A 11 0.55 -27.13 -16.12
CA ASN A 11 0.53 -28.46 -15.50
C ASN A 11 0.60 -28.39 -13.96
N ALA A 12 1.35 -27.44 -13.41
CA ALA A 12 1.49 -27.29 -11.96
C ALA A 12 0.26 -26.65 -11.29
N LEU A 13 -0.41 -25.71 -11.97
CA LEU A 13 -1.40 -24.83 -11.36
C LEU A 13 -2.84 -25.07 -11.82
N GLY A 14 -3.02 -25.64 -13.02
CA GLY A 14 -4.27 -25.60 -13.79
C GLY A 14 -4.34 -24.38 -14.71
N ALA A 15 -4.88 -24.56 -15.91
CA ALA A 15 -4.95 -23.50 -16.93
C ALA A 15 -5.77 -22.28 -16.47
N GLU A 16 -6.79 -22.49 -15.64
CA GLU A 16 -7.64 -21.45 -15.07
C GLU A 16 -6.93 -20.54 -14.03
N HIS A 17 -5.69 -20.90 -13.67
CA HIS A 17 -4.82 -20.23 -12.71
C HIS A 17 -3.56 -19.65 -13.35
N VAL A 18 -3.49 -19.66 -14.69
CA VAL A 18 -2.43 -19.07 -15.50
C VAL A 18 -3.06 -18.08 -16.48
N VAL A 19 -2.52 -16.87 -16.56
CA VAL A 19 -3.00 -15.81 -17.45
C VAL A 19 -1.82 -15.33 -18.29
N ALA A 20 -1.85 -15.63 -19.58
CA ALA A 20 -0.79 -15.34 -20.54
C ALA A 20 -1.20 -14.19 -21.50
N PRO A 21 -0.26 -13.56 -22.23
CA PRO A 21 -0.53 -12.36 -23.04
C PRO A 21 -1.53 -12.52 -24.20
N ASP A 22 -1.85 -13.75 -24.60
CA ASP A 22 -2.88 -14.07 -25.59
C ASP A 22 -4.31 -14.04 -25.01
N ASP A 23 -4.44 -13.92 -23.70
CA ASP A 23 -5.70 -13.74 -22.98
C ASP A 23 -5.95 -12.26 -22.65
N PRO A 24 -7.10 -11.66 -23.03
CA PRO A 24 -7.39 -10.27 -22.69
C PRO A 24 -7.31 -9.95 -21.19
N ARG A 25 -7.54 -10.95 -20.31
CA ARG A 25 -7.42 -10.81 -18.85
C ARG A 25 -6.01 -10.41 -18.39
N TYR A 26 -4.98 -10.72 -19.17
CA TYR A 26 -3.60 -10.34 -18.89
C TYR A 26 -3.43 -8.82 -18.75
N TYR A 27 -4.11 -8.06 -19.59
CA TYR A 27 -3.96 -6.60 -19.65
C TYR A 27 -4.53 -5.88 -18.42
N ALA A 28 -5.22 -6.58 -17.50
CA ALA A 28 -5.58 -6.02 -16.21
C ALA A 28 -4.38 -5.79 -15.28
N PHE A 29 -3.28 -6.53 -15.47
CA PHE A 29 -2.11 -6.49 -14.60
C PHE A 29 -1.04 -5.50 -15.07
N THR A 30 -1.18 -4.93 -16.27
CA THR A 30 -0.16 -4.05 -16.87
C THR A 30 -0.08 -2.68 -16.21
N PHE A 31 -1.09 -2.26 -15.45
CA PHE A 31 -0.99 -1.07 -14.63
C PHE A 31 -0.01 -1.20 -13.46
N GLY A 32 0.33 -2.43 -13.03
CA GLY A 32 1.24 -2.69 -11.91
C GLY A 32 0.58 -2.50 -10.54
N ASP A 33 1.33 -1.94 -9.59
CA ASP A 33 0.83 -1.50 -8.28
C ASP A 33 0.30 -0.06 -8.31
N ALA A 34 0.26 0.63 -7.17
CA ALA A 34 -0.25 2.00 -7.06
C ALA A 34 0.78 3.07 -7.49
N THR A 35 1.98 2.66 -7.93
CA THR A 35 3.00 3.59 -8.43
C THR A 35 2.70 4.10 -9.84
N MET A 36 3.48 5.10 -10.28
CA MET A 36 3.43 5.62 -11.64
C MET A 36 3.99 4.65 -12.70
N TYR A 37 4.65 3.56 -12.31
CA TYR A 37 5.22 2.57 -13.21
C TYR A 37 4.14 1.62 -13.74
N ARG A 38 4.45 0.95 -14.85
CA ARG A 38 3.61 -0.10 -15.45
C ARG A 38 4.27 -1.45 -15.21
N SER A 39 3.50 -2.52 -15.30
CA SER A 39 4.03 -3.89 -15.34
C SER A 39 3.87 -4.48 -16.74
N ARG A 40 4.73 -5.43 -17.06
CA ARG A 40 4.70 -6.23 -18.29
C ARG A 40 5.22 -7.64 -18.00
N PRO A 41 4.54 -8.45 -17.17
CA PRO A 41 4.97 -9.81 -16.89
C PRO A 41 4.94 -10.68 -18.15
N ASP A 42 5.76 -11.72 -18.25
CA ASP A 42 5.60 -12.73 -19.31
C ASP A 42 4.34 -13.58 -19.10
N VAL A 43 3.97 -13.80 -17.84
CA VAL A 43 2.77 -14.55 -17.42
C VAL A 43 2.38 -14.18 -15.98
N VAL A 44 1.09 -14.22 -15.68
CA VAL A 44 0.57 -14.05 -14.32
C VAL A 44 0.03 -15.39 -13.83
N VAL A 45 0.45 -15.81 -12.64
CA VAL A 45 0.06 -17.11 -12.06
C VAL A 45 -0.51 -16.96 -10.67
N PHE A 46 -1.42 -17.85 -10.31
CA PHE A 46 -2.10 -17.85 -9.02
C PHE A 46 -1.95 -19.22 -8.35
N PRO A 47 -0.91 -19.46 -7.54
CA PRO A 47 -0.79 -20.70 -6.78
C PRO A 47 -1.79 -20.73 -5.61
N GLY A 48 -2.23 -21.93 -5.23
CA GLY A 48 -3.15 -22.18 -4.12
C GLY A 48 -2.52 -22.94 -2.94
N SER A 49 -1.22 -23.20 -2.96
CA SER A 49 -0.49 -23.86 -1.87
C SER A 49 1.01 -23.55 -1.90
N ALA A 50 1.70 -23.80 -0.78
CA ALA A 50 3.16 -23.67 -0.71
C ALA A 50 3.89 -24.59 -1.69
N ASP A 51 3.38 -25.80 -1.93
CA ASP A 51 3.96 -26.74 -2.90
C ASP A 51 3.85 -26.22 -4.34
N GLN A 52 2.72 -25.57 -4.68
CA GLN A 52 2.56 -24.92 -5.98
C GLN A 52 3.52 -23.74 -6.14
N VAL A 53 3.70 -22.92 -5.10
CA VAL A 53 4.72 -21.84 -5.09
C VAL A 53 6.12 -22.40 -5.33
N ALA A 54 6.50 -23.45 -4.60
CA ALA A 54 7.79 -24.12 -4.77
C ALA A 54 7.98 -24.69 -6.19
N THR A 55 6.91 -25.23 -6.78
CA THR A 55 6.93 -25.74 -8.15
C THR A 55 7.16 -24.63 -9.17
N VAL A 56 6.47 -23.49 -9.03
CA VAL A 56 6.66 -22.31 -9.88
C VAL A 56 8.10 -21.78 -9.79
N ILE A 57 8.66 -21.66 -8.59
CA ILE A 57 10.05 -21.20 -8.41
C ILE A 57 11.04 -22.16 -9.08
N LYS A 58 10.85 -23.48 -8.93
CA LYS A 58 11.71 -24.49 -9.59
C LYS A 58 11.60 -24.44 -11.12
N ALA A 59 10.40 -24.21 -11.65
CA ALA A 59 10.20 -24.01 -13.08
C ALA A 59 10.91 -22.74 -13.57
N ALA A 60 10.74 -21.62 -12.87
CA ALA A 60 11.40 -20.36 -13.18
C ALA A 60 12.94 -20.53 -13.24
N ARG A 61 13.53 -21.19 -12.23
CA ARG A 61 14.96 -21.53 -12.21
C ARG A 61 15.40 -22.33 -13.44
N THR A 62 14.66 -23.39 -13.75
CA THR A 62 14.99 -24.31 -14.87
C THR A 62 14.99 -23.56 -16.21
N HIS A 63 14.04 -22.66 -16.40
CA HIS A 63 13.86 -21.88 -17.63
C HIS A 63 14.57 -20.51 -17.60
N LYS A 64 15.39 -20.24 -16.58
CA LYS A 64 16.09 -18.95 -16.39
C LYS A 64 15.15 -17.73 -16.42
N SER A 65 13.95 -17.92 -15.89
CA SER A 65 12.99 -16.85 -15.62
C SER A 65 13.07 -16.45 -14.15
N PHE A 66 12.53 -15.28 -13.82
CA PHE A 66 12.41 -14.81 -12.44
C PHE A 66 10.95 -14.70 -12.03
N VAL A 67 10.72 -14.62 -10.73
CA VAL A 67 9.41 -14.58 -10.08
C VAL A 67 9.29 -13.29 -9.29
N VAL A 68 8.25 -12.50 -9.55
CA VAL A 68 7.86 -11.33 -8.77
C VAL A 68 6.63 -11.68 -7.95
N PRO A 69 6.75 -11.87 -6.62
CA PRO A 69 5.61 -12.11 -5.76
C PRO A 69 4.69 -10.90 -5.73
N ALA A 70 3.38 -11.15 -5.73
CA ALA A 70 2.36 -10.11 -5.71
C ALA A 70 1.18 -10.51 -4.83
N GLY A 71 0.50 -9.51 -4.29
CA GLY A 71 -0.72 -9.66 -3.52
C GLY A 71 -1.83 -8.75 -4.04
N GLY A 72 -2.29 -7.83 -3.19
CA GLY A 72 -3.32 -6.86 -3.53
C GLY A 72 -2.94 -5.79 -4.55
N LEU A 73 -1.66 -5.71 -4.97
CA LEU A 73 -1.12 -4.68 -5.87
C LEU A 73 -1.32 -3.24 -5.36
N THR A 74 -1.41 -3.04 -4.05
CA THR A 74 -1.64 -1.71 -3.43
C THR A 74 -0.37 -0.98 -3.04
N GLY A 75 0.80 -1.59 -3.27
CA GLY A 75 2.10 -1.04 -2.85
C GLY A 75 2.47 0.24 -3.59
N LEU A 76 3.30 1.05 -2.94
CA LEU A 76 3.79 2.35 -3.42
C LEU A 76 5.32 2.36 -3.68
N SER A 77 6.00 1.22 -3.53
CA SER A 77 7.45 1.08 -3.76
C SER A 77 7.85 0.54 -5.13
N GLY A 78 6.90 0.07 -5.95
CA GLY A 78 7.22 -0.74 -7.13
C GLY A 78 7.52 -2.20 -6.79
N GLY A 79 7.37 -2.62 -5.52
CA GLY A 79 7.66 -3.96 -5.02
C GLY A 79 7.01 -5.09 -5.82
N ALA A 80 5.78 -4.85 -6.30
CA ALA A 80 5.00 -5.81 -7.09
C ALA A 80 5.02 -5.53 -8.60
N VAL A 81 5.74 -4.51 -9.06
CA VAL A 81 5.90 -4.21 -10.48
C VAL A 81 6.82 -5.25 -11.13
N CYS A 82 6.27 -5.91 -12.15
CA CYS A 82 6.89 -7.05 -12.83
C CYS A 82 7.24 -6.68 -14.27
N GLN A 83 8.52 -6.74 -14.65
CA GLN A 83 9.05 -6.33 -15.96
C GLN A 83 9.66 -7.52 -16.71
N GLY A 84 8.82 -8.34 -17.33
CA GLY A 84 9.16 -9.69 -17.77
C GLY A 84 8.99 -10.70 -16.65
N GLY A 85 9.27 -11.99 -16.91
CA GLY A 85 9.20 -13.05 -15.91
C GLY A 85 7.77 -13.37 -15.42
N ILE A 86 7.68 -14.08 -14.30
CA ILE A 86 6.42 -14.58 -13.75
C ILE A 86 5.95 -13.64 -12.64
N GLN A 87 4.77 -13.04 -12.79
CA GLN A 87 4.09 -12.42 -11.65
C GLN A 87 3.32 -13.50 -10.87
N LEU A 88 3.78 -13.81 -9.66
CA LEU A 88 3.20 -14.83 -8.79
C LEU A 88 2.25 -14.18 -7.79
N ASN A 89 0.95 -14.19 -8.07
CA ASN A 89 -0.06 -13.56 -7.24
C ASN A 89 -0.68 -14.54 -6.24
N LEU A 90 -0.56 -14.23 -4.94
CA LEU A 90 -0.96 -15.12 -3.84
C LEU A 90 -2.45 -15.01 -3.44
N SER A 91 -3.30 -14.29 -4.19
CA SER A 91 -4.69 -14.01 -3.80
C SER A 91 -5.61 -15.23 -3.66
N ARG A 92 -5.20 -16.41 -4.15
CA ARG A 92 -5.91 -17.68 -3.94
C ARG A 92 -5.65 -18.29 -2.56
N MET A 93 -4.52 -18.00 -1.95
CA MET A 93 -4.18 -18.44 -0.59
C MET A 93 -4.73 -17.41 0.40
N ASN A 94 -6.04 -17.36 0.59
CA ASN A 94 -6.73 -16.24 1.26
C ASN A 94 -7.57 -16.63 2.50
N LYS A 95 -7.21 -17.73 3.17
CA LYS A 95 -7.93 -18.23 4.34
C LYS A 95 -7.26 -17.87 5.66
N VAL A 96 -8.09 -17.67 6.69
CA VAL A 96 -7.67 -17.82 8.09
C VAL A 96 -7.70 -19.31 8.41
N LEU A 97 -6.58 -19.84 8.88
CA LEU A 97 -6.38 -21.27 9.13
C LEU A 97 -6.70 -21.65 10.57
N GLY A 98 -6.56 -20.72 11.51
CA GLY A 98 -6.91 -20.96 12.91
C GLY A 98 -6.76 -19.74 13.80
N ILE A 99 -7.57 -19.66 14.85
CA ILE A 99 -7.52 -18.64 15.89
C ILE A 99 -7.42 -19.34 17.25
N ASP A 100 -6.44 -18.95 18.05
CA ASP A 100 -6.28 -19.41 19.44
C ASP A 100 -6.52 -18.22 20.37
N THR A 101 -7.62 -18.26 21.12
CA THR A 101 -8.02 -17.21 22.06
C THR A 101 -7.21 -17.24 23.37
N ILE A 102 -6.61 -18.39 23.71
CA ILE A 102 -5.78 -18.56 24.91
C ILE A 102 -4.38 -18.02 24.63
N ALA A 103 -3.77 -18.45 23.52
CA ALA A 103 -2.47 -17.96 23.09
C ALA A 103 -2.53 -16.54 22.48
N LYS A 104 -3.72 -16.08 22.11
CA LYS A 104 -3.98 -14.83 21.38
C LYS A 104 -3.19 -14.79 20.09
N THR A 105 -3.41 -15.78 19.24
CA THR A 105 -2.72 -15.89 17.95
C THR A 105 -3.68 -16.21 16.82
N VAL A 106 -3.33 -15.75 15.63
CA VAL A 106 -4.00 -16.11 14.38
C VAL A 106 -3.00 -16.72 13.41
N VAL A 107 -3.40 -17.79 12.73
CA VAL A 107 -2.68 -18.40 11.62
C VAL A 107 -3.46 -18.14 10.34
N ALA A 108 -2.81 -17.62 9.30
CA ALA A 108 -3.47 -17.26 8.06
C ALA A 108 -2.57 -17.46 6.83
N GLU A 109 -3.20 -17.59 5.67
CA GLU A 109 -2.57 -17.60 4.36
C GLU A 109 -2.23 -16.17 3.88
N PRO A 110 -1.22 -15.98 3.00
CA PRO A 110 -0.67 -14.66 2.66
C PRO A 110 -1.63 -13.74 1.89
N GLY A 111 -2.57 -14.30 1.13
CA GLY A 111 -3.51 -13.58 0.29
C GLY A 111 -4.78 -13.08 1.00
N VAL A 112 -4.94 -13.34 2.30
CA VAL A 112 -6.08 -12.79 3.07
C VAL A 112 -5.85 -11.31 3.35
N SER A 113 -6.91 -10.49 3.38
CA SER A 113 -6.78 -9.09 3.78
C SER A 113 -6.84 -8.91 5.29
N CYS A 114 -6.23 -7.84 5.80
CA CYS A 114 -6.26 -7.51 7.23
C CYS A 114 -7.70 -7.35 7.74
N ALA A 115 -8.59 -6.77 6.93
CA ALA A 115 -10.00 -6.63 7.27
C ALA A 115 -10.69 -7.98 7.48
N LYS A 116 -10.48 -8.96 6.58
CA LYS A 116 -11.04 -10.31 6.72
C LYS A 116 -10.50 -11.07 7.93
N VAL A 117 -9.22 -10.85 8.28
CA VAL A 117 -8.64 -11.41 9.51
C VAL A 117 -9.31 -10.81 10.74
N ASN A 118 -9.43 -9.47 10.78
CA ASN A 118 -10.03 -8.76 11.91
C ASN A 118 -11.53 -9.02 12.06
N GLU A 119 -12.27 -9.24 10.96
CA GLU A 119 -13.67 -9.68 11.00
C GLU A 119 -13.82 -10.98 11.80
N GLN A 120 -12.96 -11.98 11.55
CA GLN A 120 -13.00 -13.26 12.29
C GLN A 120 -12.50 -13.13 13.72
N LEU A 121 -11.49 -12.31 13.97
CA LEU A 121 -10.99 -12.04 15.33
C LEU A 121 -12.03 -11.30 16.19
N ALA A 122 -12.77 -10.37 15.60
CA ALA A 122 -13.79 -9.59 16.30
C ALA A 122 -14.92 -10.49 16.85
N ALA A 123 -15.26 -11.57 16.15
CA ALA A 123 -16.25 -12.57 16.61
C ALA A 123 -15.86 -13.25 17.93
N VAL A 124 -14.58 -13.20 18.32
CA VAL A 124 -14.04 -13.73 19.58
C VAL A 124 -13.44 -12.64 20.47
N GLY A 125 -13.77 -11.36 20.23
CA GLY A 125 -13.34 -10.22 21.04
C GLY A 125 -11.87 -9.84 20.88
N MET A 126 -11.21 -10.28 19.81
CA MET A 126 -9.80 -10.00 19.54
C MET A 126 -9.62 -9.10 18.31
N ILE A 127 -8.40 -8.59 18.15
CA ILE A 127 -7.96 -7.81 17.00
C ILE A 127 -6.48 -8.08 16.69
N MET A 128 -6.12 -8.00 15.42
CA MET A 128 -4.76 -7.77 14.96
C MET A 128 -4.58 -6.26 14.78
N PRO A 129 -3.86 -5.57 15.69
CA PRO A 129 -3.90 -4.12 15.79
C PRO A 129 -2.87 -3.42 14.88
N VAL A 130 -2.60 -4.00 13.71
CA VAL A 130 -1.76 -3.41 12.66
C VAL A 130 -2.47 -3.59 11.33
N ALA A 131 -2.75 -2.48 10.67
CA ALA A 131 -3.46 -2.48 9.40
C ALA A 131 -3.16 -1.18 8.63
N PRO A 132 -2.69 -1.26 7.38
CA PRO A 132 -2.48 -0.06 6.55
C PRO A 132 -3.81 0.57 6.12
N ALA A 133 -3.78 1.77 5.55
CA ALA A 133 -4.99 2.40 5.00
C ALA A 133 -5.70 1.49 3.97
N SER A 134 -4.95 0.70 3.23
CA SER A 134 -5.43 -0.26 2.23
C SER A 134 -5.93 -1.60 2.80
N HIS A 135 -6.02 -1.77 4.13
CA HIS A 135 -6.33 -3.03 4.84
C HIS A 135 -7.54 -3.84 4.35
N LEU A 136 -8.49 -3.21 3.67
CA LEU A 136 -9.65 -3.89 3.09
C LEU A 136 -9.25 -4.78 1.89
N ILE A 137 -8.20 -4.40 1.17
CA ILE A 137 -7.78 -4.99 -0.11
C ILE A 137 -6.31 -5.43 -0.15
N SER A 138 -5.45 -4.84 0.67
CA SER A 138 -4.06 -5.28 0.80
C SER A 138 -4.00 -6.63 1.51
N THR A 139 -3.07 -7.46 1.07
CA THR A 139 -2.96 -8.85 1.52
C THR A 139 -1.89 -8.97 2.59
N LEU A 140 -2.12 -9.83 3.59
CA LEU A 140 -1.28 -9.97 4.78
C LEU A 140 0.19 -10.26 4.45
N GLY A 141 0.45 -11.13 3.48
CA GLY A 141 1.81 -11.46 3.04
C GLY A 141 2.53 -10.26 2.41
N ALA A 142 1.82 -9.47 1.60
CA ALA A 142 2.37 -8.24 1.01
C ALA A 142 2.66 -7.19 2.09
N ASN A 143 1.74 -7.01 3.04
CA ASN A 143 1.92 -6.08 4.15
C ASN A 143 3.14 -6.43 5.01
N ILE A 144 3.40 -7.72 5.25
CA ILE A 144 4.61 -8.18 5.96
C ILE A 144 5.86 -7.98 5.10
N ALA A 145 5.79 -8.30 3.81
CA ALA A 145 6.90 -8.13 2.88
C ALA A 145 7.30 -6.66 2.69
N GLU A 146 6.38 -5.71 2.83
CA GLU A 146 6.64 -4.26 2.83
C GLU A 146 6.83 -3.68 4.25
N CYS A 147 6.70 -4.49 5.30
CA CYS A 147 6.73 -4.04 6.70
C CYS A 147 5.72 -2.90 7.00
N ALA A 148 4.53 -2.98 6.40
CA ALA A 148 3.51 -1.96 6.43
C ALA A 148 3.07 -1.56 7.85
N GLY A 149 2.80 -0.27 8.02
CA GLY A 149 2.28 0.36 9.24
C GLY A 149 0.80 0.69 9.14
N GLY A 150 0.38 1.70 9.89
CA GLY A 150 -0.99 2.19 9.92
C GLY A 150 -1.21 3.21 11.04
N THR A 151 -2.47 3.64 11.21
CA THR A 151 -2.84 4.75 12.13
C THR A 151 -2.54 4.50 13.60
N TRP A 152 -2.30 3.25 13.99
CA TRP A 152 -1.93 2.88 15.36
C TRP A 152 -0.42 2.68 15.54
N GLY A 153 0.41 3.05 14.55
CA GLY A 153 1.87 2.89 14.56
C GLY A 153 2.52 3.41 15.83
N MET A 154 2.12 4.60 16.30
CA MET A 154 2.59 5.19 17.56
C MET A 154 2.44 4.28 18.79
N SER A 155 1.30 3.59 18.95
CA SER A 155 1.00 2.80 20.15
C SER A 155 1.19 1.29 19.98
N LYS A 156 1.11 0.80 18.73
CA LYS A 156 1.13 -0.63 18.40
C LYS A 156 2.35 -1.02 17.58
N GLY A 157 3.02 -0.08 16.91
CA GLY A 157 4.09 -0.37 15.96
C GLY A 157 3.54 -0.90 14.64
N ASN A 158 4.33 -1.74 13.96
CA ASN A 158 3.99 -2.33 12.67
C ASN A 158 4.00 -3.87 12.73
N PHE A 159 3.97 -4.55 11.59
CA PHE A 159 3.94 -6.02 11.56
C PHE A 159 5.07 -6.68 12.34
N LYS A 160 6.24 -6.03 12.47
CA LYS A 160 7.36 -6.50 13.29
C LYS A 160 6.97 -6.80 14.74
N ASN A 161 6.03 -6.03 15.31
CA ASN A 161 5.63 -6.12 16.70
C ASN A 161 4.70 -7.31 16.98
N TYR A 162 4.04 -7.85 15.96
CA TYR A 162 3.04 -8.91 16.10
C TYR A 162 3.43 -10.22 15.43
N LEU A 163 4.44 -10.21 14.56
CA LEU A 163 4.85 -11.39 13.82
C LEU A 163 5.57 -12.41 14.72
N LEU A 164 5.06 -13.65 14.72
CA LEU A 164 5.65 -14.75 15.50
C LEU A 164 6.46 -15.71 14.63
N THR A 165 5.91 -16.11 13.49
CA THR A 165 6.60 -17.00 12.54
C THR A 165 5.97 -16.92 11.16
N LEU A 166 6.77 -17.27 10.15
CA LEU A 166 6.38 -17.41 8.76
C LEU A 166 6.69 -18.82 8.27
N GLN A 167 5.88 -19.33 7.35
CA GLN A 167 6.31 -20.36 6.41
C GLN A 167 6.70 -19.66 5.10
N VAL A 168 7.85 -20.01 4.56
CA VAL A 168 8.45 -19.37 3.39
C VAL A 168 8.91 -20.41 2.38
N VAL A 169 8.81 -20.04 1.10
CA VAL A 169 9.46 -20.74 -0.01
C VAL A 169 10.60 -19.88 -0.54
N ASP A 170 11.84 -20.36 -0.45
CA ASP A 170 13.01 -19.60 -0.91
C ASP A 170 13.24 -19.68 -2.43
N GLY A 171 14.28 -18.98 -2.92
CA GLY A 171 14.64 -18.94 -4.33
C GLY A 171 15.12 -20.28 -4.89
N GLN A 172 15.29 -21.30 -4.04
CA GLN A 172 15.57 -22.66 -4.47
C GLN A 172 14.31 -23.55 -4.54
N GLY A 173 13.16 -23.05 -4.06
CA GLY A 173 11.92 -23.79 -3.94
C GLY A 173 11.90 -24.72 -2.72
N ARG A 174 12.66 -24.42 -1.66
CA ARG A 174 12.60 -25.12 -0.37
C ARG A 174 11.55 -24.46 0.52
N ILE A 175 10.74 -25.26 1.20
CA ILE A 175 9.71 -24.81 2.13
C ILE A 175 10.24 -24.97 3.55
N PHE A 176 10.16 -23.93 4.38
CA PHE A 176 10.59 -23.97 5.78
C PHE A 176 9.82 -22.96 6.63
N ASP A 177 9.80 -23.21 7.94
CA ASP A 177 9.28 -22.26 8.94
C ASP A 177 10.44 -21.44 9.53
N THR A 178 10.25 -20.14 9.71
CA THR A 178 11.28 -19.23 10.24
C THR A 178 11.49 -19.37 11.74
N ALA A 179 10.45 -19.78 12.48
CA ALA A 179 10.46 -19.96 13.93
C ALA A 179 9.35 -20.94 14.36
N LYS A 180 9.14 -21.10 15.67
CA LYS A 180 7.92 -21.69 16.23
C LYS A 180 6.90 -20.60 16.57
N PRO A 181 5.59 -20.91 16.71
CA PRO A 181 4.57 -19.89 16.99
C PRO A 181 4.52 -19.50 18.48
N PHE A 182 5.65 -19.09 19.05
CA PHE A 182 5.73 -18.66 20.46
C PHE A 182 6.40 -17.29 20.59
N PRO A 183 5.93 -16.43 21.52
CA PRO A 183 6.43 -15.07 21.69
C PRO A 183 7.85 -15.00 22.28
N LYS A 184 8.38 -16.09 22.83
CA LYS A 184 9.72 -16.12 23.45
C LYS A 184 10.52 -17.29 22.91
N GLN A 185 11.55 -16.97 22.13
CA GLN A 185 12.50 -17.93 21.59
C GLN A 185 13.88 -17.27 21.55
N SER A 186 14.91 -18.02 21.93
CA SER A 186 16.30 -17.55 21.95
C SER A 186 17.23 -18.65 21.46
N THR A 187 16.88 -19.22 20.30
CA THR A 187 17.54 -20.39 19.69
C THR A 187 18.32 -19.99 18.43
N GLY A 188 18.99 -18.84 18.48
CA GLY A 188 19.73 -18.26 17.35
C GLY A 188 19.15 -16.93 16.85
N PRO A 189 19.73 -16.36 15.77
CA PRO A 189 19.19 -15.17 15.12
C PRO A 189 17.76 -15.36 14.63
N ASP A 190 16.96 -14.31 14.69
CA ASP A 190 15.57 -14.34 14.23
C ASP A 190 15.50 -14.27 12.70
N LEU A 191 15.26 -15.42 12.05
CA LEU A 191 15.05 -15.49 10.61
C LEU A 191 13.74 -14.81 10.19
N THR A 192 12.74 -14.75 11.06
CA THR A 192 11.44 -14.12 10.76
C THR A 192 11.63 -12.65 10.45
N ALA A 193 12.50 -11.98 11.22
CA ALA A 193 12.83 -10.58 11.03
C ALA A 193 13.51 -10.28 9.67
N LEU A 194 14.16 -11.26 9.05
CA LEU A 194 14.77 -11.07 7.72
C LEU A 194 13.72 -10.91 6.63
N PHE A 195 12.54 -11.52 6.77
CA PHE A 195 11.50 -11.45 5.73
C PHE A 195 10.62 -10.20 5.83
N LEU A 196 10.66 -9.48 6.95
CA LEU A 196 10.00 -8.18 7.11
C LEU A 196 10.70 -7.12 6.24
N GLY A 197 9.94 -6.45 5.37
CA GLY A 197 10.53 -5.46 4.45
C GLY A 197 11.40 -6.09 3.35
N SER A 198 11.37 -7.42 3.19
CA SER A 198 12.17 -8.10 2.16
C SER A 198 11.61 -7.96 0.75
N GLU A 199 10.37 -7.49 0.62
CA GLU A 199 9.64 -7.30 -0.65
C GLU A 199 9.69 -8.54 -1.55
N GLY A 200 9.71 -9.74 -0.96
CA GLY A 200 9.74 -10.99 -1.72
C GLY A 200 11.08 -11.30 -2.40
N THR A 201 12.13 -10.51 -2.14
CA THR A 201 13.47 -10.74 -2.70
C THR A 201 14.13 -11.99 -2.10
N MET A 202 13.81 -12.37 -0.87
CA MET A 202 14.45 -13.53 -0.23
C MET A 202 13.58 -14.79 -0.19
N GLY A 203 12.27 -14.64 -0.37
CA GLY A 203 11.35 -15.76 -0.29
C GLY A 203 9.91 -15.33 -0.48
N VAL A 204 9.06 -16.30 -0.79
CA VAL A 204 7.62 -16.13 -0.91
C VAL A 204 6.96 -16.62 0.38
N ILE A 205 6.28 -15.73 1.09
CA ILE A 205 5.55 -16.07 2.32
C ILE A 205 4.30 -16.88 1.95
N THR A 206 4.10 -18.06 2.57
CA THR A 206 2.97 -18.97 2.29
C THR A 206 2.09 -19.27 3.49
N GLN A 207 2.55 -18.97 4.72
CA GLN A 207 1.74 -19.02 5.92
C GLN A 207 2.27 -18.01 6.94
N ILE A 208 1.39 -17.40 7.71
CA ILE A 208 1.70 -16.33 8.65
C ILE A 208 1.09 -16.67 10.00
N THR A 209 1.86 -16.51 11.08
CA THR A 209 1.33 -16.56 12.45
C THR A 209 1.60 -15.23 13.16
N LEU A 210 0.54 -14.59 13.63
CA LEU A 210 0.56 -13.29 14.29
C LEU A 210 0.00 -13.39 15.70
N LYS A 211 0.52 -12.56 16.59
CA LYS A 211 -0.07 -12.23 17.89
C LYS A 211 -1.30 -11.33 17.67
N CYS A 212 -2.30 -11.50 18.53
CA CYS A 212 -3.50 -10.69 18.63
C CYS A 212 -3.60 -10.01 20.00
N GLU A 213 -4.47 -9.03 20.09
CA GLU A 213 -4.85 -8.37 21.35
C GLU A 213 -6.36 -8.47 21.57
N PHE A 214 -6.80 -8.22 22.79
CA PHE A 214 -8.23 -7.96 23.02
C PHE A 214 -8.54 -6.53 22.59
N LEU A 215 -9.78 -6.30 22.16
CA LEU A 215 -10.27 -4.95 21.88
C LEU A 215 -10.20 -4.08 23.15
N PRO A 216 -9.85 -2.79 23.04
CA PRO A 216 -9.89 -1.87 24.17
C PRO A 216 -11.33 -1.73 24.69
N GLU A 217 -11.48 -1.51 26.00
CA GLU A 217 -12.79 -1.36 26.66
C GLU A 217 -13.44 -0.01 26.37
N ASP A 218 -12.64 1.05 26.21
CA ASP A 218 -13.09 2.40 25.87
C ASP A 218 -12.08 3.06 24.91
N VAL A 219 -12.58 3.90 24.01
CA VAL A 219 -11.79 4.67 23.04
C VAL A 219 -12.38 6.06 22.94
N TRP A 220 -11.56 7.07 23.22
CA TRP A 220 -11.94 8.48 23.01
C TRP A 220 -11.27 9.01 21.76
N THR A 221 -12.07 9.57 20.86
CA THR A 221 -11.64 10.22 19.62
C THR A 221 -11.75 11.73 19.77
N ILE A 222 -10.67 12.46 19.48
CA ILE A 222 -10.59 13.91 19.56
C ILE A 222 -10.24 14.44 18.17
N ARG A 223 -11.10 15.32 17.64
CA ARG A 223 -10.92 16.03 16.38
C ARG A 223 -10.65 17.50 16.65
N ALA A 224 -9.50 18.01 16.23
CA ALA A 224 -9.13 19.41 16.38
C ALA A 224 -8.72 20.03 15.04
N CYS A 225 -9.21 21.24 14.76
CA CYS A 225 -8.78 22.03 13.61
C CYS A 225 -8.01 23.26 14.05
N PHE A 226 -6.91 23.55 13.37
CA PHE A 226 -6.07 24.73 13.57
C PHE A 226 -5.82 25.43 12.23
N GLU A 227 -5.34 26.67 12.27
CA GLU A 227 -5.03 27.42 11.05
C GLU A 227 -3.93 26.74 10.23
N ASP A 228 -2.84 26.35 10.89
CA ASP A 228 -1.66 25.74 10.26
C ASP A 228 -0.86 24.84 11.22
N GLU A 229 0.24 24.29 10.72
CA GLU A 229 1.17 23.38 11.39
C GLU A 229 1.97 23.99 12.55
N SER A 230 1.90 25.31 12.79
CA SER A 230 2.73 26.00 13.80
C SER A 230 2.50 25.52 15.23
N VAL A 231 1.35 24.92 15.51
CA VAL A 231 0.99 24.39 16.84
C VAL A 231 1.51 22.96 17.09
N LEU A 232 1.91 22.22 16.05
CA LEU A 232 2.23 20.79 16.17
C LEU A 232 3.35 20.53 17.17
N GLN A 233 4.43 21.30 17.09
CA GLN A 233 5.57 21.16 18.00
C GLN A 233 5.15 21.34 19.46
N THR A 234 4.36 22.38 19.76
CA THR A 234 3.83 22.65 21.09
C THR A 234 2.90 21.53 21.59
N ILE A 235 2.14 20.90 20.69
CA ILE A 235 1.30 19.75 21.02
C ILE A 235 2.18 18.55 21.41
N HIS A 236 3.21 18.23 20.61
CA HIS A 236 4.13 17.13 20.93
C HIS A 236 4.86 17.34 22.26
N GLU A 237 5.35 18.56 22.51
CA GLU A 237 5.98 18.94 23.77
C GLU A 237 5.00 18.82 24.96
N GLY A 238 3.78 19.36 24.81
CA GLY A 238 2.75 19.29 25.84
C GLY A 238 2.29 17.87 26.15
N LEU A 239 2.21 16.98 25.16
CA LEU A 239 1.93 15.56 25.37
C LEU A 239 3.04 14.89 26.19
N ALA A 240 4.30 15.16 25.85
CA ALA A 240 5.47 14.62 26.54
C ALA A 240 5.57 15.12 27.99
N GLU A 241 5.46 16.43 28.22
CA GLU A 241 5.52 17.05 29.56
C GLU A 241 4.42 16.51 30.49
N ARG A 242 3.23 16.26 29.94
CA ARG A 242 2.08 15.74 30.70
C ARG A 242 2.02 14.23 30.76
N HIS A 243 2.99 13.53 30.17
CA HIS A 243 3.07 12.06 30.12
C HIS A 243 1.78 11.43 29.56
N ILE A 244 1.26 12.00 28.47
CA ILE A 244 0.04 11.52 27.82
C ILE A 244 0.42 10.51 26.74
N GLU A 245 -0.06 9.28 26.89
CA GLU A 245 0.05 8.25 25.84
C GLU A 245 -1.19 8.28 24.95
N LEU A 246 -0.97 8.42 23.64
CA LEU A 246 -2.03 8.36 22.64
C LEU A 246 -2.06 6.98 21.98
N HIS A 247 -3.26 6.56 21.59
CA HIS A 247 -3.47 5.39 20.76
C HIS A 247 -3.16 5.68 19.28
N SER A 248 -3.57 6.86 18.78
CA SER A 248 -3.22 7.38 17.45
C SER A 248 -3.11 8.90 17.47
N PHE A 249 -2.36 9.45 16.51
CA PHE A 249 -2.28 10.89 16.27
C PHE A 249 -2.04 11.13 14.77
N GLU A 250 -3.12 11.47 14.07
CA GLU A 250 -3.15 11.70 12.63
C GLU A 250 -3.19 13.19 12.29
N TYR A 251 -2.65 13.53 11.13
CA TYR A 251 -2.53 14.89 10.61
C TYR A 251 -2.99 14.94 9.15
N MET A 252 -3.75 15.98 8.79
CA MET A 252 -4.05 16.36 7.40
C MET A 252 -3.96 17.88 7.24
N ASP A 253 -3.35 18.35 6.15
CA ASP A 253 -3.20 19.78 5.91
C ASP A 253 -4.47 20.47 5.39
N GLY A 254 -4.42 21.80 5.32
CA GLY A 254 -5.55 22.59 4.83
C GLY A 254 -5.94 22.32 3.37
N ARG A 255 -4.99 21.92 2.50
CA ARG A 255 -5.29 21.59 1.09
C ARG A 255 -6.04 20.26 1.00
N MET A 256 -5.71 19.28 1.83
CA MET A 256 -6.45 18.02 1.97
C MET A 256 -7.89 18.30 2.40
N MET A 257 -8.08 19.18 3.39
CA MET A 257 -9.42 19.56 3.86
C MET A 257 -10.22 20.29 2.78
N GLU A 258 -9.60 21.18 2.01
CA GLU A 258 -10.21 21.83 0.85
C GLU A 258 -10.63 20.82 -0.23
N ALA A 259 -9.80 19.82 -0.53
CA ALA A 259 -10.13 18.74 -1.48
C ALA A 259 -11.27 17.83 -0.99
N LEU A 260 -11.52 17.78 0.33
CA LEU A 260 -12.68 17.13 0.95
C LEU A 260 -13.94 18.03 0.96
N GLY A 261 -13.86 19.26 0.43
CA GLY A 261 -14.96 20.23 0.44
C GLY A 261 -15.20 20.87 1.81
N LYS A 262 -14.17 20.93 2.67
CA LYS A 262 -14.21 21.52 4.02
C LYS A 262 -13.48 22.87 4.04
N PRO A 263 -13.71 23.71 5.07
CA PRO A 263 -12.89 24.90 5.28
C PRO A 263 -11.41 24.55 5.35
N ARG A 264 -10.57 25.40 4.74
CA ARG A 264 -9.12 25.24 4.72
C ARG A 264 -8.55 25.46 6.13
N ALA A 265 -8.22 24.35 6.79
CA ALA A 265 -7.62 24.31 8.13
C ALA A 265 -6.81 23.01 8.27
N MET A 266 -5.76 23.01 9.08
CA MET A 266 -5.10 21.77 9.49
C MET A 266 -6.05 20.95 10.36
N LEU A 267 -6.19 19.65 10.08
CA LEU A 267 -6.94 18.70 10.88
C LEU A 267 -5.99 17.78 11.66
N LEU A 268 -6.28 17.62 12.95
CA LEU A 268 -5.71 16.59 13.81
C LEU A 268 -6.80 15.63 14.29
N LEU A 269 -6.53 14.32 14.24
CA LEU A 269 -7.33 13.29 14.89
C LEU A 269 -6.47 12.52 15.88
N LEU A 270 -6.88 12.52 17.15
CA LEU A 270 -6.17 11.86 18.23
C LEU A 270 -7.10 10.81 18.85
N GLN A 271 -6.53 9.68 19.25
CA GLN A 271 -7.25 8.69 20.05
C GLN A 271 -6.53 8.39 21.35
N THR A 272 -7.28 8.09 22.38
CA THR A 272 -6.81 7.40 23.59
C THR A 272 -7.66 6.14 23.76
N ALA A 273 -7.08 5.06 24.27
CA ALA A 273 -7.76 3.77 24.32
C ALA A 273 -7.27 2.93 25.50
N GLY A 274 -8.15 2.08 26.03
CA GLY A 274 -7.79 1.13 27.09
C GLY A 274 -8.91 0.96 28.11
N HIS A 275 -8.54 0.88 29.39
CA HIS A 275 -9.49 0.84 30.49
C HIS A 275 -10.23 2.19 30.60
N PRO A 276 -11.55 2.23 30.85
CA PRO A 276 -12.37 3.45 30.75
C PRO A 276 -11.81 4.65 31.52
N ALA A 277 -11.37 4.43 32.77
CA ALA A 277 -10.82 5.51 33.60
C ALA A 277 -9.51 6.09 33.04
N ALA A 278 -8.65 5.24 32.46
CA ALA A 278 -7.35 5.67 31.93
C ALA A 278 -7.49 6.34 30.57
N ALA A 279 -8.34 5.78 29.69
CA ALA A 279 -8.64 6.38 28.39
C ALA A 279 -9.25 7.78 28.57
N LYS A 280 -10.25 7.92 29.44
CA LYS A 280 -10.87 9.21 29.71
C LYS A 280 -9.89 10.23 30.33
N ASP A 281 -9.07 9.84 31.30
CA ASP A 281 -8.08 10.75 31.92
C ASP A 281 -7.08 11.27 30.88
N ALA A 282 -6.56 10.40 30.02
CA ALA A 282 -5.69 10.80 28.92
C ALA A 282 -6.42 11.73 27.94
N ALA A 283 -7.67 11.42 27.57
CA ALA A 283 -8.48 12.25 26.70
C ALA A 283 -8.72 13.65 27.27
N ASP A 284 -9.11 13.75 28.55
CA ASP A 284 -9.36 15.04 29.23
C ASP A 284 -8.10 15.91 29.22
N LYS A 285 -6.93 15.34 29.53
CA LYS A 285 -5.64 16.06 29.49
C LYS A 285 -5.26 16.51 28.09
N THR A 286 -5.50 15.69 27.07
CA THR A 286 -5.30 16.06 25.66
C THR A 286 -6.25 17.18 25.24
N ILE A 287 -7.52 17.11 25.62
CA ILE A 287 -8.52 18.14 25.33
C ILE A 287 -8.11 19.47 25.97
N GLU A 288 -7.66 19.46 27.23
CA GLU A 288 -7.15 20.66 27.90
C GLU A 288 -5.92 21.26 27.20
N LEU A 289 -4.99 20.41 26.75
CA LEU A 289 -3.83 20.83 25.96
C LEU A 289 -4.28 21.55 24.68
N LEU A 290 -5.14 20.90 23.90
CA LEU A 290 -5.60 21.43 22.62
C LEU A 290 -6.40 22.72 22.80
N LYS A 291 -7.31 22.79 23.79
CA LYS A 291 -8.09 24.00 24.09
C LYS A 291 -7.20 25.21 24.39
N ALA A 292 -6.09 25.01 25.10
CA ALA A 292 -5.16 26.09 25.45
C ALA A 292 -4.48 26.72 24.22
N LEU A 293 -4.44 26.00 23.09
CA LEU A 293 -3.85 26.46 21.83
C LEU A 293 -4.86 27.14 20.88
N GLY A 294 -6.13 27.25 21.28
CA GLY A 294 -7.15 28.00 20.53
C GLY A 294 -7.53 27.39 19.17
N PRO A 295 -8.04 26.14 19.13
CA PRO A 295 -8.43 25.50 17.87
C PRO A 295 -9.64 26.22 17.25
N VAL A 296 -9.69 26.25 15.92
CA VAL A 296 -10.84 26.73 15.13
C VAL A 296 -12.07 25.87 15.40
N GLU A 297 -11.85 24.57 15.60
CA GLU A 297 -12.89 23.61 15.95
C GLU A 297 -12.31 22.52 16.85
N LEU A 298 -13.05 22.11 17.87
CA LEU A 298 -12.70 20.99 18.74
C LEU A 298 -13.94 20.15 19.02
N LYS A 299 -13.89 18.88 18.63
CA LYS A 299 -14.91 17.86 18.90
C LYS A 299 -14.25 16.65 19.54
N TYR A 300 -14.97 15.97 20.42
CA TYR A 300 -14.49 14.75 21.04
C TYR A 300 -15.68 13.88 21.42
N THR A 301 -15.49 12.56 21.33
CA THR A 301 -16.53 11.56 21.59
C THR A 301 -15.88 10.25 21.99
N ASN A 302 -16.61 9.44 22.76
CA ASN A 302 -16.32 8.02 22.92
C ASN A 302 -17.47 7.14 22.39
N ASP A 303 -18.44 7.75 21.71
CA ASP A 303 -19.42 7.01 20.94
C ASP A 303 -18.76 6.45 19.67
N LYS A 304 -19.10 5.20 19.35
CA LYS A 304 -18.48 4.46 18.26
C LYS A 304 -18.93 5.00 16.89
N ASP A 305 -20.21 5.30 16.74
CA ASP A 305 -20.77 5.76 15.47
C ASP A 305 -20.27 7.18 15.18
N GLU A 306 -20.24 8.06 16.19
CA GLU A 306 -19.64 9.39 16.06
C GLU A 306 -18.13 9.31 15.77
N THR A 307 -17.40 8.37 16.40
CA THR A 307 -15.98 8.12 16.08
C THR A 307 -15.79 7.75 14.61
N ASP A 308 -16.60 6.84 14.09
CA ASP A 308 -16.55 6.41 12.69
C ASP A 308 -16.81 7.58 11.72
N GLU A 309 -17.75 8.46 12.06
CA GLU A 309 -18.01 9.70 11.31
C GLU A 309 -16.77 10.61 11.28
N LEU A 310 -16.14 10.87 12.43
CA LEU A 310 -14.94 11.72 12.50
C LEU A 310 -13.76 11.14 11.69
N TYR A 311 -13.58 9.82 11.70
CA TYR A 311 -12.53 9.14 10.93
C TYR A 311 -12.81 9.05 9.44
N THR A 312 -14.05 9.30 8.99
CA THR A 312 -14.40 9.28 7.57
C THR A 312 -13.57 10.28 6.77
N GLU A 313 -13.24 11.45 7.35
CA GLU A 313 -12.37 12.45 6.72
C GLU A 313 -10.98 11.88 6.44
N ARG A 314 -10.34 11.25 7.46
CA ARG A 314 -9.01 10.65 7.33
C ARG A 314 -8.99 9.44 6.40
N ARG A 315 -10.03 8.59 6.44
CA ARG A 315 -10.17 7.44 5.53
C ARG A 315 -10.37 7.86 4.07
N SER A 316 -10.89 9.07 3.85
CA SER A 316 -11.13 9.63 2.52
C SER A 316 -9.92 10.34 1.91
N ALA A 317 -8.80 10.47 2.63
CA ALA A 317 -7.62 11.23 2.21
C ALA A 317 -7.12 10.86 0.80
N LEU A 318 -6.91 9.56 0.52
CA LEU A 318 -6.48 9.09 -0.80
C LEU A 318 -7.50 9.43 -1.91
N GLY A 319 -8.79 9.31 -1.61
CA GLY A 319 -9.86 9.70 -2.53
C GLY A 319 -9.93 11.21 -2.75
N ALA A 320 -9.54 12.01 -1.76
CA ALA A 320 -9.45 13.46 -1.84
C ALA A 320 -8.25 13.94 -2.66
N LEU A 321 -7.11 13.24 -2.62
CA LEU A 321 -5.98 13.54 -3.51
C LEU A 321 -6.43 13.50 -4.99
N ALA A 322 -7.24 12.52 -5.36
CA ALA A 322 -7.81 12.43 -6.71
C ALA A 322 -8.82 13.55 -7.04
N LYS A 323 -9.31 14.31 -6.05
CA LYS A 323 -10.19 15.48 -6.22
C LYS A 323 -9.43 16.81 -6.30
N ALA A 324 -8.17 16.82 -5.88
CA ALA A 324 -7.42 18.05 -5.66
C ALA A 324 -7.32 18.89 -6.93
N ASP A 325 -7.03 18.27 -8.08
CA ASP A 325 -7.05 18.92 -9.38
C ASP A 325 -7.44 17.91 -10.48
N PRO A 326 -8.61 18.09 -11.15
CA PRO A 326 -9.06 17.18 -12.19
C PRO A 326 -8.15 17.14 -13.43
N ASN A 327 -7.24 18.11 -13.59
CA ASN A 327 -6.30 18.16 -14.71
C ASN A 327 -4.94 17.51 -14.40
N LYS A 328 -4.71 17.09 -13.15
CA LYS A 328 -3.44 16.54 -12.66
C LYS A 328 -3.67 15.19 -11.98
N PRO A 329 -3.93 14.13 -12.76
CA PRO A 329 -4.48 12.91 -12.20
C PRO A 329 -3.42 11.95 -11.64
N VAL A 330 -2.13 12.27 -11.79
CA VAL A 330 -1.04 11.44 -11.27
C VAL A 330 -0.68 11.92 -9.87
N ILE A 331 -0.72 10.97 -8.94
CA ILE A 331 -0.27 11.18 -7.57
C ILE A 331 1.10 10.50 -7.41
N VAL A 332 2.11 11.28 -7.02
CA VAL A 332 3.43 10.74 -6.64
C VAL A 332 3.56 10.88 -5.13
N GLN A 333 3.53 9.73 -4.43
CA GLN A 333 3.55 9.65 -2.97
C GLN A 333 4.83 8.98 -2.49
N PHE A 334 5.25 9.34 -1.29
CA PHE A 334 6.37 8.79 -0.54
C PHE A 334 6.15 9.09 0.95
N ASP A 335 6.88 8.43 1.84
CA ASP A 335 6.53 8.34 3.26
C ASP A 335 7.74 8.43 4.21
N PRO A 336 8.43 9.58 4.26
CA PRO A 336 9.55 9.76 5.16
C PRO A 336 9.09 9.81 6.62
N VAL A 337 9.91 9.23 7.49
CA VAL A 337 9.72 9.29 8.96
C VAL A 337 10.76 10.22 9.55
N LEU A 338 10.27 11.24 10.24
CA LEU A 338 11.06 12.22 10.96
C LEU A 338 11.14 11.86 12.45
N PRO A 339 12.24 12.22 13.14
CA PRO A 339 12.17 12.36 14.59
C PRO A 339 11.02 13.32 14.93
N ILE A 340 10.17 12.95 15.89
CA ILE A 340 8.93 13.69 16.22
C ILE A 340 9.18 15.20 16.39
N ARG A 341 10.29 15.58 17.04
CA ARG A 341 10.70 16.99 17.24
C ARG A 341 10.99 17.79 15.96
N HIS A 342 11.13 17.12 14.81
CA HIS A 342 11.36 17.73 13.51
C HIS A 342 10.15 17.57 12.58
N PHE A 343 9.03 16.99 13.03
CA PHE A 343 7.88 16.73 12.15
C PHE A 343 7.32 18.01 11.51
N ALA A 344 7.10 19.06 12.30
CA ALA A 344 6.63 20.36 11.81
C ALA A 344 7.66 21.04 10.89
N GLU A 345 8.95 20.98 11.25
CA GLU A 345 10.04 21.51 10.44
C GLU A 345 10.15 20.80 9.09
N GLY A 346 10.01 19.47 9.08
CA GLY A 346 10.00 18.65 7.87
C GLY A 346 8.84 18.97 6.96
N ALA A 347 7.63 19.15 7.50
CA ALA A 347 6.48 19.58 6.73
C ALA A 347 6.73 20.95 6.06
N ALA A 348 7.28 21.93 6.79
CA ALA A 348 7.65 23.23 6.25
C ALA A 348 8.73 23.13 5.16
N LYS A 349 9.78 22.32 5.40
CA LYS A 349 10.86 22.10 4.45
C LYS A 349 10.38 21.45 3.15
N MET A 350 9.47 20.49 3.26
CA MET A 350 8.87 19.85 2.09
C MET A 350 8.07 20.84 1.25
N ARG A 351 7.32 21.75 1.89
CA ARG A 351 6.60 22.83 1.19
C ARG A 351 7.56 23.78 0.48
N GLU A 352 8.63 24.21 1.14
CA GLU A 352 9.67 25.07 0.57
C GLU A 352 10.26 24.45 -0.72
N LEU A 353 10.60 23.16 -0.68
CA LEU A 353 11.17 22.44 -1.82
C LEU A 353 10.15 22.27 -2.97
N ALA A 354 8.89 22.02 -2.64
CA ALA A 354 7.81 21.92 -3.63
C ALA A 354 7.53 23.26 -4.32
N GLU A 355 7.46 24.35 -3.54
CA GLU A 355 7.24 25.71 -4.05
C GLU A 355 8.40 26.18 -4.94
N ALA A 356 9.65 25.96 -4.52
CA ALA A 356 10.83 26.27 -5.32
C ALA A 356 10.85 25.51 -6.67
N ALA A 357 10.16 24.36 -6.72
CA ALA A 357 10.01 23.55 -7.90
C ALA A 357 8.65 23.75 -8.59
N ASP A 358 7.81 24.73 -8.23
CA ASP A 358 6.49 24.94 -8.84
C ASP A 358 5.68 23.63 -8.95
N LEU A 359 5.63 22.89 -7.85
CA LEU A 359 4.87 21.65 -7.71
C LEU A 359 3.82 21.81 -6.63
N GLU A 360 2.62 21.35 -6.93
CA GLU A 360 1.56 21.26 -5.93
C GLU A 360 1.76 20.04 -5.06
N ILE A 361 1.62 20.28 -3.75
CA ILE A 361 1.78 19.24 -2.75
C ILE A 361 0.66 19.31 -1.72
N ILE A 362 0.23 18.13 -1.28
CA ILE A 362 -0.67 17.93 -0.16
C ILE A 362 0.08 17.09 0.88
N LEU A 363 0.02 17.53 2.13
CA LEU A 363 0.64 16.84 3.26
C LEU A 363 -0.43 16.22 4.16
N TYR A 364 -0.18 14.99 4.59
CA TYR A 364 -0.92 14.31 5.64
C TYR A 364 0.00 13.28 6.30
N GLY A 365 -0.47 12.53 7.28
CA GLY A 365 0.29 11.41 7.83
C GLY A 365 -0.03 11.10 9.28
N HIS A 366 0.91 10.42 9.92
CA HIS A 366 0.86 9.96 11.29
C HIS A 366 1.77 10.86 12.14
N ALA A 367 1.23 11.98 12.61
CA ALA A 367 1.96 12.93 13.44
C ALA A 367 2.47 12.29 14.75
N GLY A 368 1.87 11.18 15.19
CA GLY A 368 2.26 10.47 16.41
C GLY A 368 3.60 9.74 16.33
N ASP A 369 3.95 9.17 15.19
CA ASP A 369 5.19 8.39 15.01
C ASP A 369 6.17 9.05 14.03
N GLY A 370 5.84 10.26 13.57
CA GLY A 370 6.70 11.07 12.72
C GLY A 370 6.63 10.72 11.24
N ASN A 371 5.73 9.83 10.83
CA ASN A 371 5.55 9.44 9.43
C ASN A 371 4.74 10.50 8.65
N LEU A 372 5.40 11.22 7.75
CA LEU A 372 4.79 12.20 6.87
C LEU A 372 4.49 11.56 5.52
N HIS A 373 3.36 11.90 4.91
CA HIS A 373 2.92 11.42 3.59
C HIS A 373 2.80 12.60 2.61
N PRO A 374 3.89 13.13 2.05
CA PRO A 374 3.79 14.14 1.02
C PRO A 374 3.30 13.52 -0.30
N SER A 375 2.33 14.19 -0.92
CA SER A 375 1.73 13.77 -2.18
C SER A 375 1.79 14.88 -3.20
N PHE A 376 2.58 14.68 -4.25
CA PHE A 376 2.57 15.57 -5.41
C PHE A 376 1.38 15.24 -6.31
N ILE A 377 0.69 16.28 -6.76
CA ILE A 377 -0.42 16.18 -7.71
C ILE A 377 0.07 16.76 -9.03
N VAL A 378 0.31 15.90 -10.02
CA VAL A 378 0.98 16.29 -11.27
C VAL A 378 0.22 15.86 -12.53
N PRO A 379 0.36 16.59 -13.65
CA PRO A 379 -0.10 16.11 -14.94
C PRO A 379 0.54 14.78 -15.32
N ASP A 380 -0.16 13.96 -16.12
CA ASP A 380 0.36 12.70 -16.62
C ASP A 380 1.39 12.91 -17.76
N ASN A 381 2.56 13.44 -17.41
CA ASN A 381 3.69 13.55 -18.33
C ASN A 381 5.02 13.26 -17.63
N ILE A 382 6.01 12.87 -18.44
CA ILE A 382 7.30 12.41 -17.94
C ILE A 382 8.10 13.53 -17.26
N GLU A 383 7.98 14.76 -17.74
CA GLU A 383 8.72 15.92 -17.21
C GLU A 383 8.32 16.20 -15.75
N GLN A 384 7.02 16.28 -15.49
CA GLN A 384 6.48 16.56 -14.16
C GLN A 384 6.74 15.41 -13.18
N LYS A 385 6.63 14.16 -13.63
CA LYS A 385 7.00 12.98 -12.82
C LYS A 385 8.49 13.00 -12.42
N ARG A 386 9.38 13.35 -13.35
CA ARG A 386 10.82 13.49 -13.06
C ARG A 386 11.09 14.65 -12.11
N LYS A 387 10.43 15.79 -12.32
CA LYS A 387 10.54 16.96 -11.44
C LYS A 387 10.14 16.62 -10.00
N ALA A 388 9.00 15.95 -9.80
CA ALA A 388 8.57 15.47 -8.49
C ALA A 388 9.61 14.55 -7.86
N ARG A 389 10.11 13.56 -8.61
CA ARG A 389 11.16 12.64 -8.15
C ARG A 389 12.44 13.37 -7.69
N ASP A 390 12.87 14.38 -8.42
CA ASP A 390 14.08 15.14 -8.06
C ASP A 390 13.90 15.97 -6.78
N VAL A 391 12.67 16.45 -6.52
CA VAL A 391 12.33 17.12 -5.28
C VAL A 391 12.29 16.15 -4.10
N ILE A 392 11.75 14.94 -4.30
CA ILE A 392 11.76 13.86 -3.29
C ILE A 392 13.20 13.59 -2.85
N ARG A 393 14.13 13.42 -3.79
CA ARG A 393 15.55 13.14 -3.49
C ARG A 393 16.20 14.22 -2.61
N LYS A 394 15.92 15.49 -2.89
CA LYS A 394 16.42 16.61 -2.08
C LYS A 394 15.84 16.58 -0.66
N PHE A 395 14.58 16.16 -0.51
CA PHE A 395 13.97 16.03 0.80
C PHE A 395 14.54 14.83 1.55
N ASP A 396 14.75 13.69 0.89
CA ASP A 396 15.37 12.51 1.50
C ASP A 396 16.76 12.81 2.05
N GLU A 397 17.60 13.54 1.30
CA GLU A 397 18.92 14.02 1.77
C GLU A 397 18.80 14.86 3.04
N TRP A 398 17.80 15.75 3.09
CA TRP A 398 17.54 16.57 4.27
C TRP A 398 17.02 15.73 5.45
N ILE A 399 16.13 14.77 5.20
CA ILE A 399 15.57 13.86 6.21
C ILE A 399 16.68 13.06 6.89
N GLU A 400 17.57 12.47 6.10
CA GLU A 400 18.70 11.68 6.61
C GLU A 400 19.69 12.54 7.40
N ALA A 401 20.00 13.74 6.92
CA ALA A 401 20.85 14.70 7.63
C ALA A 401 20.26 15.12 9.00
N ASN A 402 18.95 15.00 9.18
CA ASN A 402 18.24 15.34 10.42
C ASN A 402 17.81 14.10 11.23
N GLY A 403 18.36 12.92 10.92
CA GLY A 403 18.17 11.69 11.69
C GLY A 403 16.84 10.97 11.44
N GLY A 404 16.15 11.30 10.34
CA GLY A 404 14.99 10.54 9.86
C GLY A 404 15.36 9.45 8.86
N VAL A 405 14.35 8.81 8.29
CA VAL A 405 14.46 7.81 7.22
C VAL A 405 13.51 8.16 6.07
N PHE A 406 13.92 7.91 4.84
CA PHE A 406 13.15 8.31 3.64
C PHE A 406 11.90 7.47 3.36
N SER A 407 11.81 6.26 3.94
CA SER A 407 10.63 5.39 3.85
C SER A 407 10.34 4.75 5.20
N GLY A 408 9.09 4.88 5.64
CA GLY A 408 8.60 4.39 6.93
C GLY A 408 7.85 3.07 6.84
N GLU A 409 6.90 2.99 5.92
CA GLU A 409 5.89 1.93 5.81
C GLU A 409 5.56 1.48 4.39
N HIS A 410 5.97 2.21 3.35
CA HIS A 410 5.75 1.81 1.95
C HIS A 410 6.89 0.97 1.37
N ALA A 411 7.97 0.76 2.12
CA ALA A 411 9.18 0.06 1.70
C ALA A 411 9.91 0.76 0.55
N VAL A 412 10.92 0.10 -0.03
CA VAL A 412 11.88 0.73 -0.97
C VAL A 412 11.63 0.28 -2.41
N GLY A 413 11.40 -1.01 -2.62
CA GLY A 413 11.23 -1.65 -3.92
C GLY A 413 12.38 -1.28 -4.85
N PHE A 414 12.03 -0.59 -5.93
CA PHE A 414 12.99 0.17 -6.74
C PHE A 414 12.65 1.67 -6.77
N PHE A 415 11.52 2.06 -6.19
CA PHE A 415 11.04 3.43 -6.24
C PHE A 415 12.07 4.37 -5.61
N LEU A 416 12.35 5.48 -6.32
CA LEU A 416 13.39 6.48 -6.00
C LEU A 416 14.85 6.02 -6.21
N GLY A 417 15.10 4.73 -6.46
CA GLY A 417 16.37 4.23 -6.98
C GLY A 417 17.55 4.25 -6.01
N ARG A 418 17.30 4.19 -4.68
CA ARG A 418 18.35 4.33 -3.67
C ARG A 418 18.85 2.98 -3.16
N ASN A 419 20.12 2.68 -3.40
CA ASN A 419 20.78 1.48 -2.90
C ASN A 419 21.04 1.58 -1.39
N MET A 420 20.76 0.51 -0.65
CA MET A 420 21.01 0.39 0.79
C MET A 420 22.48 0.61 1.18
N GLU A 421 23.43 0.39 0.26
CA GLU A 421 24.83 0.73 0.47
C GLU A 421 25.03 2.24 0.66
N ASP A 422 24.44 3.06 -0.21
CA ASP A 422 24.55 4.52 -0.14
C ASP A 422 23.83 5.10 1.10
N ILE A 423 22.83 4.38 1.63
CA ILE A 423 22.01 4.82 2.76
C ILE A 423 22.63 4.41 4.10
N ARG A 424 23.05 3.15 4.25
CA ARG A 424 23.45 2.59 5.56
C ARG A 424 24.83 1.92 5.57
N GLY A 425 25.48 1.77 4.41
CA GLY A 425 26.71 0.98 4.28
C GLY A 425 26.51 -0.50 4.60
N THR A 426 25.29 -1.03 4.38
CA THR A 426 24.92 -2.43 4.72
C THR A 426 24.59 -3.27 3.49
N GLY A 427 24.87 -2.77 2.28
CA GLY A 427 24.54 -3.43 1.01
C GLY A 427 25.20 -4.80 0.88
N GLU A 428 26.48 -4.92 1.23
CA GLU A 428 27.21 -6.20 1.17
C GLU A 428 26.57 -7.29 2.04
N TYR A 429 26.11 -6.93 3.25
CA TYR A 429 25.42 -7.87 4.14
C TYR A 429 24.08 -8.32 3.55
N LEU A 430 23.29 -7.38 3.01
CA LEU A 430 22.01 -7.69 2.37
C LEU A 430 22.21 -8.57 1.13
N GLN A 431 23.23 -8.30 0.32
CA GLN A 431 23.61 -9.15 -0.82
C GLN A 431 24.01 -10.56 -0.38
N GLY A 432 24.81 -10.69 0.69
CA GLY A 432 25.19 -11.98 1.26
C GLY A 432 23.99 -12.79 1.77
N ILE A 433 23.05 -12.13 2.46
CA ILE A 433 21.81 -12.75 2.95
C ILE A 433 20.93 -13.17 1.76
N LYS A 434 20.69 -12.27 0.81
CA LYS A 434 19.92 -12.54 -0.42
C LYS A 434 20.48 -13.76 -1.16
N LYS A 435 21.79 -13.83 -1.37
CA LYS A 435 22.46 -14.96 -2.04
C LYS A 435 22.29 -16.29 -1.29
N THR A 436 22.08 -16.26 0.03
CA THR A 436 21.84 -17.47 0.83
C THR A 436 20.46 -18.06 0.57
N PHE A 437 19.44 -17.21 0.39
CA PHE A 437 18.07 -17.66 0.13
C PHE A 437 17.74 -17.79 -1.37
N ASP A 438 18.38 -16.99 -2.22
CA ASP A 438 18.17 -16.97 -3.66
C ASP A 438 19.50 -16.87 -4.43
N PRO A 439 20.28 -17.98 -4.49
CA PRO A 439 21.60 -17.99 -5.11
C PRO A 439 21.58 -17.77 -6.63
N ASP A 440 20.43 -18.02 -7.28
CA ASP A 440 20.27 -17.93 -8.74
C ASP A 440 19.60 -16.61 -9.18
N GLY A 441 19.25 -15.72 -8.23
CA GLY A 441 18.63 -14.42 -8.52
C GLY A 441 17.21 -14.52 -9.10
N VAL A 442 16.46 -15.55 -8.73
CA VAL A 442 15.11 -15.82 -9.26
C VAL A 442 14.05 -14.93 -8.62
N LEU A 443 14.23 -14.52 -7.37
CA LEU A 443 13.19 -13.86 -6.59
C LEU A 443 13.31 -12.34 -6.66
N ASN A 444 12.29 -11.73 -7.25
CA ASN A 444 12.03 -10.29 -7.34
C ASN A 444 13.28 -9.43 -7.64
N PRO A 445 14.01 -9.71 -8.73
CA PRO A 445 15.24 -9.00 -9.06
C PRO A 445 14.97 -7.52 -9.33
N GLY A 446 16.02 -6.70 -9.20
CA GLY A 446 15.94 -5.27 -9.47
C GLY A 446 15.41 -4.45 -8.29
N LYS A 447 15.36 -5.00 -7.06
CA LYS A 447 14.69 -4.38 -5.91
C LYS A 447 15.46 -4.60 -4.62
N ILE A 448 15.45 -3.60 -3.73
CA ILE A 448 16.14 -3.55 -2.42
C ILE A 448 17.67 -3.69 -2.52
N VAL A 449 18.14 -4.82 -3.02
CA VAL A 449 19.53 -5.31 -2.98
C VAL A 449 20.26 -4.95 -4.27
N ASP A 450 19.58 -5.07 -5.40
CA ASP A 450 20.11 -4.97 -6.76
C ASP A 450 19.27 -4.00 -7.60
N ILE A 451 18.92 -2.85 -7.02
CA ILE A 451 17.92 -1.92 -7.57
C ILE A 451 18.17 -1.57 -9.04
N ASP A 452 17.16 -1.83 -9.86
CA ASP A 452 17.09 -1.47 -11.28
C ASP A 452 15.72 -0.83 -11.56
N GLU A 453 15.71 0.51 -11.62
CA GLU A 453 14.49 1.28 -11.82
C GLU A 453 14.04 1.20 -13.28
N PRO A 454 12.82 0.69 -13.58
CA PRO A 454 12.35 0.56 -14.95
C PRO A 454 11.99 1.92 -15.57
N SER A 455 11.92 1.97 -16.90
CA SER A 455 11.52 3.19 -17.61
C SER A 455 10.10 3.63 -17.25
N LEU A 456 9.93 4.93 -17.06
CA LEU A 456 8.62 5.59 -16.94
C LEU A 456 7.95 5.83 -18.31
N GLU A 457 8.65 5.58 -19.41
CA GLU A 457 8.11 5.75 -20.77
C GLU A 457 7.03 4.71 -21.07
N GLN A 458 6.00 5.15 -21.79
CA GLN A 458 4.88 4.31 -22.19
C GLN A 458 4.72 4.35 -23.70
N ALA A 459 4.27 3.24 -24.30
CA ALA A 459 3.93 3.20 -25.72
C ALA A 459 2.89 4.28 -26.02
N PRO A 460 3.00 5.06 -27.11
CA PRO A 460 2.05 6.12 -27.40
C PRO A 460 0.64 5.56 -27.59
N VAL A 461 -0.35 6.31 -27.13
CA VAL A 461 -1.76 6.04 -27.45
C VAL A 461 -1.99 6.33 -28.93
N ASP A 462 -2.76 5.47 -29.60
CA ASP A 462 -3.21 5.73 -30.96
C ASP A 462 -4.03 7.03 -30.97
N PRO A 463 -3.68 8.03 -31.81
CA PRO A 463 -4.38 9.31 -31.87
C PRO A 463 -5.90 9.20 -31.98
N LYS A 464 -6.43 8.14 -32.60
CA LYS A 464 -7.89 7.93 -32.71
C LYS A 464 -8.59 7.71 -31.37
N TYR A 465 -7.86 7.24 -30.35
CA TYR A 465 -8.40 6.91 -29.02
C TYR A 465 -7.97 7.90 -27.94
N ARG A 466 -7.48 9.09 -28.32
CA ARG A 466 -6.99 10.10 -27.38
C ARG A 466 -8.03 10.47 -26.31
N GLU A 467 -9.29 10.65 -26.69
CA GLU A 467 -10.35 11.00 -25.74
C GLU A 467 -10.60 9.91 -24.70
N ILE A 468 -10.48 8.63 -25.10
CA ILE A 468 -10.59 7.48 -24.19
C ILE A 468 -9.42 7.50 -23.19
N ALA A 469 -8.20 7.72 -23.69
CA ALA A 469 -7.01 7.79 -22.86
C ALA A 469 -7.04 8.95 -21.86
N GLU A 470 -7.58 10.12 -22.24
CA GLU A 470 -7.76 11.27 -21.34
C GLU A 470 -8.72 10.98 -20.18
N ILE A 471 -9.66 10.05 -20.35
CA ILE A 471 -10.52 9.59 -19.25
C ILE A 471 -9.80 8.55 -18.39
N ILE A 472 -9.08 7.62 -19.01
CA ILE A 472 -8.28 6.60 -18.32
C ILE A 472 -7.29 7.23 -17.35
N THR A 473 -6.65 8.34 -17.75
CA THR A 473 -5.62 9.00 -16.93
C THR A 473 -6.18 9.50 -15.59
N LEU A 474 -7.49 9.75 -15.48
CA LEU A 474 -8.17 10.11 -14.22
C LEU A 474 -8.04 9.00 -13.15
N CYS A 475 -7.74 7.77 -13.53
CA CYS A 475 -7.47 6.70 -12.59
C CYS A 475 -6.12 6.93 -11.89
N ALA A 476 -6.16 7.44 -10.66
CA ALA A 476 -4.97 7.62 -9.81
C ALA A 476 -4.39 6.31 -9.24
N LYS A 477 -4.84 5.15 -9.73
CA LYS A 477 -4.40 3.79 -9.31
C LYS A 477 -4.43 3.52 -7.79
N CYS A 478 -5.30 4.18 -7.02
CA CYS A 478 -5.38 3.97 -5.56
C CYS A 478 -5.95 2.60 -5.13
N HIS A 479 -6.51 1.83 -6.07
CA HIS A 479 -7.15 0.52 -5.86
C HIS A 479 -8.40 0.50 -4.96
N LEU A 480 -8.91 1.64 -4.49
CA LEU A 480 -10.08 1.69 -3.61
C LEU A 480 -11.36 1.11 -4.26
N CYS A 481 -11.48 1.22 -5.59
CA CYS A 481 -12.64 0.72 -6.34
C CYS A 481 -12.76 -0.82 -6.40
N LYS A 482 -11.80 -1.57 -5.85
CA LYS A 482 -11.87 -3.04 -5.82
C LYS A 482 -13.03 -3.54 -4.97
N LEU A 483 -13.36 -2.85 -3.88
CA LEU A 483 -14.48 -3.23 -3.01
C LEU A 483 -15.83 -2.96 -3.67
N ASP A 484 -15.87 -1.98 -4.56
CA ASP A 484 -17.06 -1.62 -5.35
C ASP A 484 -17.25 -2.56 -6.56
N SER A 485 -16.38 -3.57 -6.72
CA SER A 485 -16.41 -4.54 -7.82
C SER A 485 -16.91 -5.90 -7.30
N PRO A 486 -18.20 -6.26 -7.46
CA PRO A 486 -18.77 -7.49 -6.87
C PRO A 486 -18.01 -8.77 -7.25
N ARG A 487 -17.57 -8.89 -8.51
CA ARG A 487 -16.78 -10.05 -8.96
C ARG A 487 -15.42 -10.17 -8.26
N PHE A 488 -14.83 -9.06 -7.82
CA PHE A 488 -13.59 -9.10 -7.06
C PHE A 488 -13.82 -9.68 -5.65
N LEU A 489 -14.96 -9.39 -5.04
CA LEU A 489 -15.32 -9.94 -3.72
C LEU A 489 -15.50 -11.46 -3.77
N GLU A 490 -16.06 -11.98 -4.87
CA GLU A 490 -16.20 -13.42 -5.14
C GLU A 490 -14.86 -14.07 -5.52
N GLN A 491 -14.14 -13.44 -6.45
CA GLN A 491 -12.88 -13.94 -6.99
C GLN A 491 -11.87 -12.78 -7.09
N PRO A 492 -10.92 -12.67 -6.12
CA PRO A 492 -10.02 -11.52 -5.98
C PRO A 492 -8.90 -11.53 -7.02
N ARG A 493 -9.27 -11.27 -8.28
CA ARG A 493 -8.38 -11.17 -9.44
C ARG A 493 -8.50 -9.78 -10.03
N GLU A 494 -7.39 -9.22 -10.52
CA GLU A 494 -7.35 -7.83 -10.96
C GLU A 494 -8.32 -7.54 -12.12
N TYR A 495 -8.51 -8.48 -13.05
CA TYR A 495 -9.47 -8.36 -14.15
C TYR A 495 -10.95 -8.36 -13.72
N ASN A 496 -11.24 -8.67 -12.46
CA ASN A 496 -12.57 -8.54 -11.87
C ASN A 496 -12.78 -7.18 -11.19
N THR A 497 -11.87 -6.23 -11.38
CA THR A 497 -11.93 -4.89 -10.79
C THR A 497 -12.16 -3.82 -11.86
N ILE A 498 -12.79 -2.70 -11.47
CA ILE A 498 -12.92 -1.51 -12.33
C ILE A 498 -11.54 -1.06 -12.84
N ARG A 499 -10.54 -0.97 -11.95
CA ARG A 499 -9.18 -0.54 -12.29
C ARG A 499 -8.48 -1.48 -13.26
N GLY A 500 -8.58 -2.79 -13.07
CA GLY A 500 -8.02 -3.77 -14.00
C GLY A 500 -8.67 -3.69 -15.38
N ARG A 501 -9.95 -3.37 -15.46
CA ARG A 501 -10.63 -3.22 -16.76
C ARG A 501 -10.31 -1.90 -17.44
N ILE A 502 -10.13 -0.81 -16.68
CA ILE A 502 -9.51 0.42 -17.20
C ILE A 502 -8.12 0.14 -17.78
N SER A 503 -7.33 -0.73 -17.13
CA SER A 503 -6.02 -1.18 -17.64
C SER A 503 -6.12 -1.92 -18.97
N MET A 504 -7.16 -2.74 -19.17
CA MET A 504 -7.43 -3.39 -20.46
C MET A 504 -7.78 -2.38 -21.56
N ILE A 505 -8.60 -1.37 -21.24
CA ILE A 505 -8.99 -0.32 -22.20
C ILE A 505 -7.74 0.50 -22.58
N ASP A 506 -6.87 0.85 -21.62
CA ASP A 506 -5.58 1.51 -21.90
C ASP A 506 -4.70 0.70 -22.84
N ALA A 507 -4.61 -0.62 -22.62
CA ALA A 507 -3.86 -1.51 -23.51
C ALA A 507 -4.45 -1.52 -24.93
N ALA A 508 -5.78 -1.48 -25.06
CA ALA A 508 -6.46 -1.40 -26.36
C ALA A 508 -6.21 -0.06 -27.07
N CYS A 509 -6.24 1.06 -26.33
CA CYS A 509 -5.89 2.39 -26.84
C CYS A 509 -4.44 2.46 -27.39
N ARG A 510 -3.56 1.55 -26.95
CA ARG A 510 -2.16 1.45 -27.38
C ARG A 510 -1.92 0.32 -28.39
N GLY A 511 -2.97 -0.32 -28.88
CA GLY A 511 -2.90 -1.40 -29.87
C GLY A 511 -2.30 -2.71 -29.35
N MET A 512 -2.28 -2.92 -28.04
CA MET A 512 -1.74 -4.15 -27.45
C MET A 512 -2.76 -5.29 -27.46
N VAL A 513 -4.05 -4.96 -27.36
CA VAL A 513 -5.18 -5.90 -27.42
C VAL A 513 -6.31 -5.30 -28.27
N PRO A 514 -7.01 -6.08 -29.11
CA PRO A 514 -8.17 -5.57 -29.83
C PRO A 514 -9.28 -5.10 -28.88
N PHE A 515 -9.97 -4.01 -29.23
CA PHE A 515 -11.16 -3.57 -28.47
C PHE A 515 -12.21 -4.67 -28.39
N ALA A 516 -12.42 -5.43 -29.47
CA ALA A 516 -13.38 -6.54 -29.53
C ALA A 516 -13.21 -7.54 -28.37
N ASP A 517 -11.98 -7.84 -27.97
CA ASP A 517 -11.67 -8.83 -26.93
C ASP A 517 -11.92 -8.30 -25.51
N ILE A 518 -11.91 -6.98 -25.32
CA ILE A 518 -12.07 -6.34 -24.01
C ILE A 518 -13.46 -5.70 -23.81
N LYS A 519 -14.26 -5.53 -24.88
CA LYS A 519 -15.64 -4.99 -24.81
C LYS A 519 -16.54 -5.72 -23.80
N PRO A 520 -16.53 -7.06 -23.68
CA PRO A 520 -17.33 -7.74 -22.66
C PRO A 520 -16.97 -7.32 -21.23
N PHE A 521 -15.68 -7.09 -20.96
CA PHE A 521 -15.21 -6.62 -19.66
C PHE A 521 -15.64 -5.17 -19.39
N ALA A 522 -15.56 -4.30 -20.41
CA ALA A 522 -15.98 -2.91 -20.29
C ALA A 522 -17.49 -2.78 -20.00
N GLU A 523 -18.34 -3.52 -20.72
CA GLU A 523 -19.80 -3.45 -20.54
C GLU A 523 -20.23 -3.89 -19.13
N GLU A 524 -19.62 -4.96 -18.62
CA GLU A 524 -19.89 -5.46 -17.27
C GLU A 524 -19.51 -4.47 -16.15
N MET A 525 -18.67 -3.45 -16.41
CA MET A 525 -18.35 -2.41 -15.42
C MET A 525 -19.50 -1.45 -15.17
N ARG A 526 -20.42 -1.29 -16.13
CA ARG A 526 -21.47 -0.25 -16.11
C ARG A 526 -22.25 -0.19 -14.80
N PRO A 527 -22.77 -1.30 -14.23
CA PRO A 527 -23.47 -1.26 -12.96
C PRO A 527 -22.57 -0.94 -11.75
N TRP A 528 -21.25 -1.06 -11.88
CA TRP A 528 -20.30 -0.87 -10.78
C TRP A 528 -19.85 0.59 -10.64
N VAL A 529 -19.89 1.36 -11.74
CA VAL A 529 -19.40 2.74 -11.78
C VAL A 529 -20.12 3.66 -10.79
N GLY A 530 -21.43 3.47 -10.60
CA GLY A 530 -22.23 4.30 -9.69
C GLY A 530 -21.77 4.22 -8.23
N GLU A 531 -21.35 3.02 -7.81
CA GLU A 531 -20.92 2.68 -6.46
C GLU A 531 -19.44 2.98 -6.20
N MET A 532 -18.70 3.44 -7.20
CA MET A 532 -17.27 3.75 -7.02
C MET A 532 -17.06 4.74 -5.88
N ASN A 533 -16.10 4.42 -5.02
CA ASN A 533 -15.54 5.36 -4.05
C ASN A 533 -14.57 6.34 -4.74
N CYS A 534 -15.09 7.03 -5.76
CA CYS A 534 -14.41 8.04 -6.55
C CYS A 534 -15.22 9.35 -6.56
N PRO A 535 -14.57 10.49 -6.87
CA PRO A 535 -15.25 11.76 -7.05
C PRO A 535 -16.34 11.69 -8.12
N ALA A 536 -17.43 12.45 -7.93
CA ALA A 536 -18.56 12.46 -8.87
C ALA A 536 -18.10 12.71 -10.32
N PHE A 537 -17.22 13.69 -10.54
CA PHE A 537 -16.69 13.99 -11.88
C PHE A 537 -15.92 12.82 -12.51
N ILE A 538 -15.24 11.98 -11.72
CA ILE A 538 -14.57 10.78 -12.25
C ILE A 538 -15.63 9.75 -12.64
N LYS A 539 -16.64 9.52 -11.78
CA LYS A 539 -17.73 8.58 -12.06
C LYS A 539 -18.50 8.94 -13.32
N ASP A 540 -18.82 10.21 -13.51
CA ASP A 540 -19.52 10.71 -14.69
C ASP A 540 -18.73 10.44 -15.97
N ARG A 541 -17.40 10.59 -15.92
CA ARG A 541 -16.51 10.30 -17.05
C ARG A 541 -16.32 8.80 -17.29
N MET A 542 -16.42 7.96 -16.26
CA MET A 542 -16.32 6.50 -16.43
C MET A 542 -17.50 5.92 -17.24
N ALA A 543 -18.70 6.51 -17.17
CA ALA A 543 -19.81 6.11 -18.03
C ALA A 543 -19.49 6.39 -19.52
N ASP A 544 -18.98 7.59 -19.81
CA ASP A 544 -18.51 7.99 -21.15
C ASP A 544 -17.35 7.11 -21.64
N LEU A 545 -16.43 6.72 -20.76
CA LEU A 545 -15.35 5.76 -21.07
C LEU A 545 -15.90 4.45 -21.61
N ILE A 546 -16.92 3.89 -20.94
CA ILE A 546 -17.53 2.62 -21.34
C ILE A 546 -18.19 2.77 -22.72
N ASP A 547 -19.00 3.82 -22.92
CA ASP A 547 -19.70 4.04 -24.19
C ASP A 547 -18.71 4.20 -25.37
N LYS A 548 -17.65 4.99 -25.20
CA LYS A 548 -16.59 5.15 -26.21
C LYS A 548 -15.84 3.85 -26.47
N THR A 549 -15.58 3.05 -25.44
CA THR A 549 -14.92 1.74 -25.56
C THR A 549 -15.76 0.76 -26.39
N LEU A 550 -17.08 0.77 -26.20
CA LEU A 550 -17.99 -0.12 -26.93
C LEU A 550 -18.15 0.30 -28.39
N ALA A 551 -18.07 1.60 -28.67
CA ALA A 551 -18.11 2.17 -30.00
C ALA A 551 -16.77 2.08 -30.76
N ALA A 552 -15.64 1.85 -30.08
CA ALA A 552 -14.33 1.76 -30.69
C ALA A 552 -14.20 0.54 -31.61
N ASP A 553 -13.59 0.73 -32.79
CA ASP A 553 -13.31 -0.31 -33.77
C ASP A 553 -12.23 -1.30 -33.29
#